data_AF-A0A6F9XNR6-F1
#
_entry.id   AF-A0A6F9XNR6-F1
#
_cell.length_a   1.000
_cell.length_b   1.000
_cell.length_c   1.000
_cell.angle_alpha   90.00
_cell.angle_beta   90.00
_cell.angle_gamma   90.00
#
_symmetry.space_group_name_H-M   'P 1'
#
loop_
_entity.id
_entity.type
_entity.pdbx_description
1 polymer ?
#
loop_
_entity_poly.entity_id
_entity_poly.type
_entity_poly.pdbx_seq_one_letter_code
_entity_poly.pdbx_strand_id
1 'polypeptide(L)' 'MPRIFEAGFTGANGRKYGAATGMGLYIVKNMAQKLNIDLKVSSILDQGTVVSLNFN' A
#
# COMPACT_ATOMS: atom_id res chain seq x y z
N MET A 1 -2.70 -11.87 1.12
CA MET A 1 -2.78 -10.41 0.95
C MET A 1 -1.40 -9.80 1.13
N PRO A 2 -1.00 -8.79 0.35
CA PRO A 2 0.31 -8.16 0.46
C PRO A 2 0.54 -7.54 1.85
N ARG A 3 1.71 -7.77 2.47
CA ARG A 3 2.09 -7.26 3.80
C ARG A 3 2.07 -5.73 3.90
N ILE A 4 2.19 -5.03 2.78
CA ILE A 4 2.18 -3.56 2.70
C ILE A 4 0.88 -2.91 3.20
N PHE A 5 -0.19 -3.71 3.37
CA PHE A 5 -1.48 -3.25 3.87
C PHE A 5 -1.70 -3.58 5.36
N GLU A 6 -0.71 -4.14 6.05
CA GLU A 6 -0.76 -4.37 7.49
C GLU A 6 -0.60 -3.04 8.24
N ALA A 7 -1.35 -2.86 9.33
CA ALA A 7 -1.20 -1.68 10.18
C ALA A 7 0.22 -1.64 10.76
N GLY A 8 0.87 -0.49 10.68
CA GLY A 8 2.25 -0.35 11.14
C GLY A 8 3.30 -0.87 10.16
N PHE A 9 2.92 -1.31 8.95
CA PHE A 9 3.90 -1.80 7.98
C PHE A 9 4.80 -0.67 7.48
N THR A 10 6.11 -0.84 7.66
CA THR A 10 7.12 0.10 7.18
C THR A 10 8.17 -0.63 6.33
N GLY A 11 8.51 -0.08 5.15
CA GLY A 11 9.57 -0.65 4.31
C GLY A 11 10.97 -0.28 4.80
N ALA A 12 11.94 -1.19 4.75
CA ALA A 12 13.32 -0.91 5.20
C ALA A 12 14.21 -0.26 4.12
N ASN A 13 13.83 -0.34 2.84
CA ASN A 13 14.69 0.07 1.73
C ASN A 13 14.70 1.60 1.55
N GLY A 14 15.89 2.21 1.71
CA GLY A 14 16.16 3.59 1.29
C GLY A 14 15.85 4.71 2.29
N ARG A 15 15.50 4.42 3.55
CA ARG A 15 15.17 5.49 4.52
C ARG A 15 16.41 6.23 5.03
N LYS A 16 16.47 7.54 4.75
CA LYS A 16 17.42 8.50 5.31
C LYS A 16 16.83 9.43 6.39
N TYR A 17 15.51 9.55 6.53
CA TYR A 17 14.87 10.44 7.51
C TYR A 17 13.51 9.92 8.00
N GLY A 18 13.24 10.07 9.31
CA GLY A 18 11.93 9.94 9.96
C GLY A 18 11.31 8.53 10.00
N ALA A 19 10.83 8.11 11.16
CA ALA A 19 10.00 6.90 11.27
C ALA A 19 8.60 7.18 10.68
N ALA A 20 8.25 6.51 9.59
CA ALA A 20 6.87 6.51 9.09
C ALA A 20 6.02 5.57 9.95
N THR A 21 4.76 5.91 10.22
CA THR A 21 3.87 5.08 11.06
C THR A 21 3.36 3.83 10.34
N GLY A 22 3.53 3.72 9.02
CA GLY A 22 3.06 2.57 8.25
C GLY A 22 1.54 2.44 8.13
N MET A 23 0.80 3.53 8.39
CA MET A 23 -0.66 3.50 8.44
C MET A 23 -1.35 3.84 7.11
N GLY A 24 -0.66 4.50 6.18
CA GLY A 24 -1.27 5.03 4.95
C GLY A 24 -1.96 3.97 4.10
N LEU A 25 -1.24 2.92 3.70
CA LEU A 25 -1.80 1.84 2.87
C LEU A 25 -2.87 1.03 3.61
N TYR A 26 -2.72 0.85 4.92
CA TYR A 26 -3.76 0.24 5.76
C TYR A 26 -5.09 1.03 5.67
N ILE A 27 -5.03 2.36 5.80
CA ILE A 27 -6.22 3.22 5.68
C ILE A 27 -6.82 3.12 4.26
N VAL A 28 -5.98 3.19 3.22
CA VAL A 28 -6.43 3.09 1.82
C VAL A 28 -7.19 1.79 1.57
N LYS A 29 -6.69 0.65 2.04
CA LYS A 29 -7.37 -0.65 1.91
C LYS A 29 -8.74 -0.65 2.59
N ASN A 30 -8.81 -0.13 3.82
CA ASN A 30 -10.07 -0.06 4.55
C ASN A 30 -11.10 0.85 3.84
N MET A 31 -10.64 1.96 3.26
CA MET A 31 -11.52 2.85 2.49
C MET A 31 -11.98 2.21 1.19
N ALA A 32 -11.08 1.57 0.44
CA ALA A 32 -11.44 0.87 -0.79
C ALA A 32 -12.49 -0.22 -0.56
N GLN A 33 -12.36 -1.00 0.52
CA GLN A 33 -13.36 -1.98 0.92
C GLN A 33 -14.73 -1.34 1.24
N LYS A 34 -14.74 -0.24 2.00
CA LYS A 34 -15.99 0.48 2.34
C LYS A 34 -16.66 1.13 1.13
N LEU A 35 -15.87 1.55 0.15
CA LEU A 35 -16.34 2.21 -1.08
C LEU A 35 -16.60 1.23 -2.23
N ASN A 36 -16.45 -0.09 -1.98
CA ASN A 36 -16.56 -1.13 -3.01
C ASN A 36 -15.64 -0.88 -4.23
N ILE A 37 -14.43 -0.36 -3.98
CA ILE A 37 -13.37 -0.14 -4.97
C ILE A 37 -12.44 -1.36 -4.95
N ASP A 38 -12.18 -1.95 -6.11
CA ASP A 38 -11.21 -3.03 -6.25
C ASP A 38 -9.78 -2.46 -6.29
N LEU A 39 -9.02 -2.71 -5.23
CA LEU A 39 -7.64 -2.25 -5.05
C LEU A 39 -6.66 -3.37 -5.39
N LYS A 40 -5.83 -3.15 -6.41
CA LYS A 40 -4.78 -4.09 -6.86
C LYS A 40 -3.40 -3.49 -6.75
N VAL A 41 -2.41 -4.34 -6.47
CA VAL A 41 -0.99 -3.95 -6.42
C VAL A 41 -0.16 -5.01 -7.13
N SER A 42 0.71 -4.56 -8.03
CA SER A 42 1.76 -5.36 -8.66
C SER A 42 3.10 -4.64 -8.52
N SER A 43 4.16 -5.40 -8.35
CA SER A 43 5.51 -4.85 -8.19
C SER A 43 6.49 -5.74 -8.92
N ILE A 44 7.40 -5.14 -9.66
CA ILE A 44 8.50 -5.83 -10.34
C ILE A 44 9.79 -5.20 -9.82
N LEU A 45 10.68 -6.05 -9.29
CA LEU A 45 11.98 -5.61 -8.78
C LEU A 45 12.73 -4.83 -9.87
N ASP A 46 13.36 -3.73 -9.46
CA ASP A 46 14.12 -2.81 -10.32
C ASP A 46 13.33 -2.13 -11.45
N GLN A 47 12.00 -2.31 -11.53
CA GLN A 47 11.13 -1.60 -12.48
C GLN A 47 10.14 -0.67 -11.77
N GLY A 48 9.63 -1.09 -10.60
CA GLY A 48 8.76 -0.26 -9.78
C GLY A 48 7.52 -1.00 -9.29
N THR A 49 6.54 -0.21 -8.83
CA THR A 49 5.29 -0.72 -8.25
C THR A 49 4.11 0.02 -8.86
N VAL A 50 3.09 -0.74 -9.25
CA VAL A 50 1.82 -0.22 -9.77
C VAL A 50 0.73 -0.51 -8.75
N VAL A 51 -0.05 0.52 -8.41
CA VAL A 51 -1.24 0.43 -7.58
C VAL A 51 -2.42 0.87 -8.42
N SER A 52 -3.44 0.02 -8.54
CA SER A 52 -4.62 0.26 -9.38
C SER A 52 -5.87 0.30 -8.50
N LEU A 53 -6.71 1.32 -8.72
CA LEU A 53 -8.04 1.45 -8.12
C LEU A 53 -9.06 1.30 -9.24
N ASN A 54 -9.85 0.25 -9.19
CA ASN A 54 -10.92 0.00 -10.17
C ASN A 54 -12.26 0.42 -9.55
N PHE A 55 -12.93 1.36 -10.20
CA PHE A 55 -14.23 1.88 -9.83
C PHE A 55 -15.29 1.25 -10.74
N ASN A 56 -16.43 0.86 -10.16
CA ASN A 56 -17.59 0.36 -10.90
C ASN A 56 -18.47 1.51 -11.40
#